data_AF-A0A3M1C8I6-F1
#
_entry.id   AF-A0A3M1C8I6-F1
#
_cell.length_a   1.000
_cell.length_b   1.000
_cell.length_c   1.000
_cell.angle_alpha   90.00
_cell.angle_beta   90.00
_cell.angle_gamma   90.00
#
_symmetry.space_group_name_H-M   'P 1'
#
loop_
_entity.id
_entity.type
_entity.pdbx_description
1 polymer ?
#
loop_
_entity_poly.entity_id
_entity_poly.type
_entity_poly.pdbx_seq_one_letter_code
_entity_poly.pdbx_strand_id
1 'polypeptide(L)'
;MTGLIVHLGAHRTGTTALQRSLKRNAGKLARAGIALWGPAETRAEERSYFYLPENGRFDAPAREAFAAELGATPARRLAISEENILGSMRRNLLKQRFYAGAGARLEAYAQLFGAAPERIGLGLRDYGSYWTSAYGFLLRSRDMPAFEALKPGLLVEMRGWLDIVSDIRRVFPASEIMVWPLEGVRGRLAELIAALLDVPAEGLTALDRPINRS
;
A
#
# COMPACT_ATOMS: atom_id res chain seq x y z
N MET A 1 16.35 13.90 10.75
CA MET A 1 15.58 12.64 10.66
C MET A 1 14.86 12.62 9.33
N THR A 2 14.92 11.50 8.61
CA THR A 2 14.20 11.30 7.35
C THR A 2 12.72 11.09 7.64
N GLY A 3 11.86 11.92 7.07
CA GLY A 3 10.40 11.78 7.16
C GLY A 3 9.89 10.55 6.40
N LEU A 4 8.72 10.02 6.77
CA LEU A 4 8.16 8.82 6.15
C LEU A 4 6.77 9.10 5.57
N ILE A 5 6.55 8.74 4.31
CA ILE A 5 5.23 8.72 3.67
C ILE A 5 4.92 7.30 3.25
N VAL A 6 3.76 6.77 3.61
CA VAL A 6 3.39 5.37 3.31
C VAL A 6 2.12 5.34 2.47
N HIS A 7 2.24 4.86 1.25
CA HIS A 7 1.11 4.48 0.42
C HIS A 7 0.81 2.99 0.63
N LEU A 8 -0.25 2.71 1.39
CA LEU A 8 -0.73 1.36 1.69
C LEU A 8 -1.47 0.72 0.50
N GLY A 9 -1.91 1.54 -0.46
CA GLY A 9 -2.29 1.14 -1.82
C GLY A 9 -3.00 -0.19 -1.95
N ALA A 10 -4.11 -0.38 -1.23
CA ALA A 10 -4.82 -1.65 -1.17
C ALA A 10 -5.00 -2.29 -2.54
N HIS A 11 -4.94 -3.62 -2.60
CA HIS A 11 -4.93 -4.33 -3.87
C HIS A 11 -6.13 -3.96 -4.76
N ARG A 12 -5.90 -3.91 -6.07
CA ARG A 12 -6.93 -3.62 -7.09
C ARG A 12 -7.51 -2.19 -7.05
N THR A 13 -6.84 -1.25 -6.38
CA THR A 13 -7.25 0.17 -6.29
C THR A 13 -6.38 1.10 -7.16
N GLY A 14 -5.80 0.58 -8.25
CA GLY A 14 -4.94 1.36 -9.16
C GLY A 14 -3.47 1.46 -8.73
N THR A 15 -3.07 0.72 -7.70
CA THR A 15 -1.70 0.69 -7.13
C THR A 15 -0.61 0.56 -8.20
N THR A 16 -0.79 -0.34 -9.18
CA THR A 16 0.20 -0.54 -10.24
C THR A 16 0.42 0.71 -11.11
N ALA A 17 -0.64 1.48 -11.39
CA ALA A 17 -0.52 2.69 -12.19
C ALA A 17 0.21 3.78 -11.40
N LEU A 18 -0.14 3.92 -10.12
CA LEU A 18 0.53 4.84 -9.21
C LEU A 18 2.01 4.47 -9.02
N GLN A 19 2.33 3.23 -8.66
CA GLN A 19 3.72 2.76 -8.48
C GLN A 19 4.57 2.96 -9.73
N ARG A 20 4.05 2.64 -10.92
CA ARG A 20 4.80 2.86 -12.17
C ARG A 20 4.98 4.35 -12.48
N SER A 21 3.99 5.19 -12.14
CA SER A 21 4.11 6.64 -12.31
C SER A 21 5.09 7.24 -11.30
N LEU A 22 5.09 6.78 -10.05
CA LEU A 22 6.11 7.12 -9.05
C LEU A 22 7.51 6.77 -9.57
N LYS A 23 7.70 5.55 -10.09
CA LYS A 23 8.98 5.12 -10.69
C LYS A 23 9.43 6.01 -11.86
N ARG A 24 8.51 6.39 -12.76
CA ARG A 24 8.81 7.33 -13.86
C ARG A 24 9.27 8.70 -13.39
N ASN A 25 8.86 9.11 -12.19
CA ASN A 25 9.21 10.39 -11.60
C ASN A 25 10.35 10.29 -10.58
N ALA A 26 10.99 9.13 -10.40
CA ALA A 26 12.01 8.91 -9.36
C ALA A 26 13.13 9.97 -9.37
N GLY A 27 13.64 10.35 -10.56
CA GLY A 27 14.65 11.42 -10.66
C GLY A 27 14.16 12.81 -10.27
N LYS A 28 12.88 13.12 -10.51
CA LYS A 28 12.25 14.39 -10.08
C LYS A 28 12.00 14.39 -8.57
N LEU A 29 11.51 13.27 -8.04
CA LEU A 29 11.29 13.07 -6.62
C LEU A 29 12.61 13.13 -5.82
N ALA A 30 13.68 12.51 -6.33
CA ALA A 30 15.00 12.58 -5.73
C ALA A 30 15.52 14.03 -5.64
N ARG A 31 15.35 14.84 -6.70
CA ARG A 31 15.68 16.28 -6.66
C ARG A 31 14.82 17.07 -5.67
N ALA A 32 13.59 16.63 -5.42
CA ALA A 32 12.72 17.17 -4.38
C ALA A 32 13.04 16.60 -2.97
N GLY A 33 14.13 15.86 -2.81
CA GLY A 33 14.55 15.28 -1.53
C GLY A 33 13.65 14.11 -1.08
N ILE A 34 13.09 13.35 -2.01
CA ILE A 34 12.25 12.18 -1.74
C ILE A 34 12.90 10.93 -2.36
N ALA A 35 13.27 9.98 -1.50
CA ALA A 35 13.59 8.62 -1.91
C ALA A 35 12.30 7.80 -2.07
N LEU A 36 12.29 6.83 -2.99
CA LEU A 36 11.13 6.00 -3.27
C LEU A 36 11.46 4.53 -3.06
N TRP A 37 10.68 3.84 -2.22
CA TRP A 37 10.62 2.39 -2.16
C TRP A 37 9.27 1.92 -2.71
N GLY A 38 9.26 1.45 -3.95
CA GLY A 38 8.15 0.70 -4.52
C GLY A 38 8.36 -0.81 -4.34
N PRO A 39 7.52 -1.64 -5.00
CA PRO A 39 7.62 -3.09 -4.92
C PRO A 39 8.97 -3.67 -5.32
N ALA A 40 9.74 -2.99 -6.18
CA ALA A 40 11.04 -3.49 -6.60
C ALA A 40 12.05 -3.37 -5.45
N GLU A 41 11.97 -2.28 -4.69
CA GLU A 41 12.87 -2.00 -3.57
C GLU A 41 12.43 -2.78 -2.32
N THR A 42 11.13 -2.79 -1.99
CA THR A 42 10.62 -3.50 -0.81
C THR A 42 10.75 -5.02 -0.93
N ARG A 43 10.69 -5.59 -2.15
CA ARG A 43 10.81 -7.04 -2.44
C ARG A 43 12.24 -7.49 -2.75
N ALA A 44 13.20 -6.59 -2.66
CA ALA A 44 14.59 -6.94 -2.89
C ALA A 44 15.09 -7.87 -1.77
N GLU A 45 15.95 -8.83 -2.10
CA GLU A 45 16.46 -9.82 -1.13
C GLU A 45 17.15 -9.14 0.07
N GLU A 46 17.86 -8.04 -0.17
CA GLU A 46 18.51 -7.25 0.87
C GLU A 46 17.52 -6.55 1.82
N ARG A 47 16.24 -6.41 1.42
CA ARG A 47 15.13 -5.88 2.24
C ARG A 47 14.12 -6.94 2.63
N SER A 48 14.51 -8.21 2.63
CA SER A 48 13.66 -9.31 3.12
C SER A 48 13.12 -9.06 4.55
N TYR A 49 13.86 -8.31 5.37
CA TYR A 49 13.44 -7.87 6.71
C TYR A 49 12.17 -6.99 6.73
N PHE A 50 11.79 -6.40 5.59
CA PHE A 50 10.63 -5.51 5.49
C PHE A 50 9.29 -6.27 5.48
N TYR A 51 9.30 -7.58 5.21
CA TYR A 51 8.09 -8.39 5.20
C TYR A 51 7.79 -8.97 6.57
N LEU A 52 6.55 -8.71 7.01
CA LEU A 52 6.09 -9.22 8.30
C LEU A 52 6.16 -10.75 8.34
N PRO A 53 6.92 -11.34 9.28
CA PRO A 53 7.01 -12.80 9.43
C PRO A 53 5.68 -13.44 9.83
N GLU A 54 5.59 -14.76 9.72
CA GLU A 54 4.35 -15.51 10.03
C GLU A 54 3.91 -15.38 11.49
N ASN A 55 4.86 -15.19 12.41
CA ASN A 55 4.59 -14.93 13.83
C ASN A 55 3.96 -13.54 14.09
N GLY A 56 3.85 -12.70 13.06
CA GLY A 56 3.22 -11.39 13.12
C GLY A 56 4.04 -10.30 13.82
N ARG A 57 5.36 -10.48 13.98
CA ARG A 57 6.23 -9.52 14.68
C ARG A 57 7.57 -9.37 13.96
N PHE A 58 8.09 -8.15 13.89
CA PHE A 58 9.47 -7.89 13.50
C PHE A 58 10.39 -8.12 14.70
N ASP A 59 11.50 -8.81 14.48
CA ASP A 59 12.53 -8.99 15.50
C ASP A 59 13.40 -7.72 15.66
N ALA A 60 14.38 -7.75 16.56
CA ALA A 60 15.30 -6.61 16.71
C ALA A 60 16.15 -6.37 15.46
N PRO A 61 16.76 -7.40 14.82
CA PRO A 61 17.51 -7.21 13.58
C PRO A 61 16.73 -6.53 12.46
N ALA A 62 15.46 -6.89 12.23
CA ALA A 62 14.64 -6.25 11.20
C ALA A 62 14.40 -4.75 11.47
N ARG A 63 14.19 -4.39 12.73
CA ARG A 63 14.00 -2.99 13.15
C ARG A 63 15.29 -2.19 13.01
N GLU A 64 16.42 -2.77 13.40
CA GLU A 64 17.74 -2.16 13.25
C GLU A 64 18.11 -1.95 11.78
N ALA A 65 17.85 -2.94 10.93
CA ALA A 65 18.08 -2.84 9.48
C ALA A 65 17.24 -1.73 8.85
N PHE A 66 15.94 -1.66 9.17
CA PHE A 66 15.07 -0.58 8.68
C PHE A 66 15.55 0.79 9.16
N ALA A 67 15.87 0.93 10.45
CA ALA A 67 16.36 2.19 11.01
C ALA A 67 17.69 2.64 10.39
N ALA A 68 18.60 1.69 10.13
CA ALA A 68 19.87 1.96 9.46
C ALA A 68 19.65 2.44 8.02
N GLU A 69 18.80 1.77 7.24
CA GLU A 69 18.49 2.21 5.87
C GLU A 69 17.76 3.56 5.83
N LEU A 70 16.81 3.79 6.76
CA LEU A 70 16.13 5.08 6.86
C LEU A 70 17.11 6.21 7.22
N GLY A 71 18.06 5.94 8.12
CA GLY A 71 19.11 6.88 8.52
C GLY A 71 20.17 7.12 7.43
N ALA A 72 20.46 6.11 6.61
CA ALA A 72 21.39 6.20 5.48
C ALA A 72 20.76 6.78 4.20
N THR A 73 19.43 6.90 4.16
CA THR A 73 18.70 7.44 3.00
C THR A 73 19.09 8.91 2.77
N PRO A 74 19.71 9.26 1.63
CA PRO A 74 20.18 10.63 1.34
C PRO A 74 19.04 11.53 0.84
N ALA A 75 17.92 11.55 1.56
CA ALA A 75 16.72 12.30 1.21
C ALA A 75 16.05 12.84 2.48
N ARG A 76 15.28 13.93 2.34
CA ARG A 76 14.51 14.48 3.45
C ARG A 76 13.34 13.55 3.82
N ARG A 77 12.74 12.89 2.84
CA ARG A 77 11.61 11.96 3.02
C ARG A 77 11.86 10.64 2.29
N LEU A 78 11.38 9.55 2.86
CA LEU A 78 11.24 8.26 2.21
C LEU A 78 9.75 8.00 1.94
N ALA A 79 9.40 7.75 0.68
CA ALA A 79 8.07 7.34 0.27
C ALA A 79 8.05 5.84 0.01
N ILE A 80 7.25 5.09 0.78
CA ILE A 80 7.05 3.65 0.62
C ILE A 80 5.70 3.40 -0.03
N SER A 81 5.64 2.59 -1.09
CA SER A 81 4.40 2.22 -1.77
C SER A 81 4.29 0.69 -1.90
N GLU A 82 3.72 0.04 -0.88
CA GLU A 82 3.61 -1.41 -0.79
C GLU A 82 2.22 -1.84 -0.30
N GLU A 83 1.47 -2.51 -1.17
CA GLU A 83 0.11 -2.99 -0.90
C GLU A 83 0.06 -4.16 0.10
N ASN A 84 1.14 -4.93 0.21
CA ASN A 84 1.17 -6.11 1.09
C ASN A 84 1.28 -5.76 2.58
N ILE A 85 1.50 -4.48 2.94
CA ILE A 85 1.48 -4.04 4.34
C ILE A 85 0.13 -4.40 4.98
N LEU A 86 -0.99 -4.17 4.27
CA LEU A 86 -2.34 -4.50 4.76
C LEU A 86 -2.64 -6.01 4.80
N GLY A 87 -1.87 -6.83 4.10
CA GLY A 87 -2.13 -8.25 3.88
C GLY A 87 -2.26 -8.56 2.39
N SER A 88 -2.69 -9.77 2.02
CA SER A 88 -2.75 -10.20 0.61
C SER A 88 -4.18 -10.48 0.14
N MET A 89 -4.45 -10.24 -1.16
CA MET A 89 -5.74 -10.60 -1.77
C MET A 89 -6.10 -12.07 -1.57
N ARG A 90 -5.11 -12.96 -1.67
CA ARG A 90 -5.32 -14.40 -1.53
C ARG A 90 -5.85 -14.72 -0.13
N ARG A 91 -5.25 -14.13 0.91
CA ARG A 91 -5.72 -14.31 2.28
C ARG A 91 -7.12 -13.75 2.48
N ASN A 92 -7.44 -12.60 1.88
CA ASN A 92 -8.77 -12.01 1.97
C ASN A 92 -9.85 -12.96 1.41
N LEU A 93 -9.60 -13.55 0.23
CA LEU A 93 -10.53 -14.50 -0.38
C LEU A 93 -10.62 -15.83 0.39
N LEU A 94 -9.49 -16.42 0.77
CA LEU A 94 -9.48 -17.72 1.46
C LEU A 94 -10.06 -17.63 2.88
N LYS A 95 -9.93 -16.49 3.55
CA LYS A 95 -10.56 -16.23 4.84
C LYS A 95 -11.94 -15.61 4.71
N GLN A 96 -12.40 -15.34 3.49
CA GLN A 96 -13.66 -14.68 3.18
C GLN A 96 -13.87 -13.38 4.00
N ARG A 97 -12.77 -12.67 4.26
CA ARG A 97 -12.76 -11.52 5.19
C ARG A 97 -11.85 -10.41 4.69
N PHE A 98 -12.37 -9.19 4.71
CA PHE A 98 -11.69 -8.02 4.16
C PHE A 98 -10.51 -7.58 5.04
N TYR A 99 -9.28 -7.93 4.64
CA TYR A 99 -8.04 -7.63 5.38
C TYR A 99 -8.15 -7.90 6.89
N ALA A 100 -8.50 -9.13 7.25
CA ALA A 100 -8.82 -9.56 8.62
C ALA A 100 -7.78 -9.18 9.69
N GLY A 101 -6.49 -9.11 9.30
CA GLY A 101 -5.38 -8.81 10.21
C GLY A 101 -4.79 -7.41 10.05
N ALA A 102 -5.45 -6.48 9.35
CA ALA A 102 -4.87 -5.18 9.02
C ALA A 102 -4.36 -4.42 10.26
N GLY A 103 -5.18 -4.27 11.30
CA GLY A 103 -4.77 -3.60 12.56
C GLY A 103 -3.49 -4.18 13.16
N ALA A 104 -3.44 -5.48 13.42
CA ALA A 104 -2.25 -6.14 13.99
C ALA A 104 -1.01 -6.03 13.09
N ARG A 105 -1.20 -6.06 11.76
CA ARG A 105 -0.11 -5.83 10.81
C ARG A 105 0.40 -4.39 10.89
N LEU A 106 -0.51 -3.42 10.91
CA LEU A 106 -0.17 -2.00 11.02
C LEU A 106 0.56 -1.72 12.34
N GLU A 107 0.15 -2.34 13.45
CA GLU A 107 0.87 -2.25 14.74
C GLU A 107 2.29 -2.79 14.64
N ALA A 108 2.49 -3.93 13.97
CA ALA A 108 3.84 -4.46 13.74
C ALA A 108 4.68 -3.52 12.85
N TYR A 109 4.08 -2.94 11.80
CA TYR A 109 4.77 -1.94 10.97
C TYR A 109 5.06 -0.64 11.72
N ALA A 110 4.22 -0.22 12.67
CA ALA A 110 4.53 0.91 13.54
C ALA A 110 5.78 0.64 14.39
N GLN A 111 5.94 -0.60 14.89
CA GLN A 111 7.16 -1.02 15.59
C GLN A 111 8.38 -1.08 14.65
N LEU A 112 8.20 -1.48 13.39
CA LEU A 112 9.27 -1.46 12.38
C LEU A 112 9.72 -0.03 12.08
N PHE A 113 8.78 0.86 11.83
CA PHE A 113 9.08 2.23 11.42
C PHE A 113 9.74 3.04 12.53
N GLY A 114 9.46 2.72 13.81
CA GLY A 114 10.01 3.42 14.97
C GLY A 114 9.48 4.85 15.15
N ALA A 115 8.82 5.42 14.14
CA ALA A 115 8.14 6.69 14.15
C ALA A 115 6.88 6.63 13.27
N ALA A 116 5.90 7.49 13.56
CA ALA A 116 4.70 7.58 12.75
C ALA A 116 5.02 8.18 11.37
N PRO A 117 4.46 7.65 10.27
CA PRO A 117 4.50 8.32 8.98
C PRO A 117 3.88 9.72 9.08
N GLU A 118 4.41 10.69 8.33
CA GLU A 118 3.80 12.02 8.19
C GLU A 118 2.43 11.89 7.51
N ARG A 119 2.37 11.07 6.47
CA ARG A 119 1.16 10.83 5.68
C ARG A 119 1.02 9.37 5.29
N ILE A 120 -0.22 8.90 5.33
CA ILE A 120 -0.64 7.57 4.88
C ILE A 120 -1.64 7.73 3.74
N GLY A 121 -1.31 7.21 2.57
CA GLY A 121 -2.17 7.21 1.39
C GLY A 121 -2.91 5.88 1.21
N LEU A 122 -4.23 5.95 0.98
CA LEU A 122 -5.08 4.78 0.75
C LEU A 122 -6.02 5.00 -0.46
N GLY A 123 -5.77 4.25 -1.53
CA GLY A 123 -6.73 4.10 -2.61
C GLY A 123 -7.88 3.17 -2.22
N LEU A 124 -9.10 3.54 -2.60
CA LEU A 124 -10.32 2.75 -2.43
C LEU A 124 -10.91 2.34 -3.79
N ARG A 125 -11.81 1.38 -3.76
CA ARG A 125 -12.66 0.99 -4.90
C ARG A 125 -14.02 0.61 -4.37
N ASP A 126 -15.06 0.63 -5.21
CA ASP A 126 -16.30 -0.08 -4.90
C ASP A 126 -16.04 -1.48 -4.31
N TYR A 127 -16.73 -1.78 -3.19
CA TYR A 127 -16.47 -2.97 -2.38
C TYR A 127 -16.81 -4.27 -3.13
N GLY A 128 -17.94 -4.30 -3.84
CA GLY A 128 -18.30 -5.47 -4.66
C GLY A 128 -17.31 -5.70 -5.79
N SER A 129 -16.92 -4.62 -6.46
CA SER A 129 -15.94 -4.63 -7.54
C SER A 129 -14.52 -5.03 -7.09
N TYR A 130 -14.17 -4.81 -5.82
CA TYR A 130 -12.92 -5.32 -5.27
C TYR A 130 -12.88 -6.85 -5.32
N TRP A 131 -13.93 -7.52 -4.81
CA TRP A 131 -13.96 -8.99 -4.71
C TRP A 131 -13.91 -9.66 -6.08
N THR A 132 -14.69 -9.16 -7.03
CA THR A 132 -14.68 -9.67 -8.41
C THR A 132 -13.31 -9.48 -9.06
N SER A 133 -12.70 -8.30 -8.88
CA SER A 133 -11.38 -8.00 -9.44
C SER A 133 -10.25 -8.82 -8.80
N ALA A 134 -10.32 -9.06 -7.49
CA ALA A 134 -9.36 -9.87 -6.74
C ALA A 134 -9.44 -11.34 -7.15
N TYR A 135 -10.66 -11.88 -7.24
CA TYR A 135 -10.90 -13.26 -7.68
C TYR A 135 -10.41 -13.46 -9.12
N GLY A 136 -10.81 -12.60 -10.05
CA GLY A 136 -10.36 -12.67 -11.44
C GLY A 136 -8.84 -12.57 -11.62
N PHE A 137 -8.16 -11.78 -10.78
CA PHE A 137 -6.70 -11.72 -10.79
C PHE A 137 -6.06 -13.04 -10.35
N LEU A 138 -6.58 -13.65 -9.29
CA LEU A 138 -6.04 -14.85 -8.65
C LEU A 138 -6.44 -16.15 -9.34
N LEU A 139 -7.51 -16.18 -10.14
CA LEU A 139 -7.81 -17.33 -11.00
C LEU A 139 -6.62 -17.74 -11.90
N ARG A 140 -5.74 -16.78 -12.22
CA ARG A 140 -4.53 -17.04 -13.01
C ARG A 140 -3.48 -17.88 -12.28
N SER A 141 -3.54 -17.99 -10.94
CA SER A 141 -2.56 -18.73 -10.13
C SER A 141 -2.94 -20.19 -9.83
N ARG A 142 -3.89 -20.79 -10.57
CA ARG A 142 -4.35 -22.20 -10.55
C ARG A 142 -4.87 -22.79 -9.21
N ASP A 143 -4.65 -22.15 -8.07
CA ASP A 143 -5.01 -22.68 -6.73
C ASP A 143 -6.11 -21.87 -6.00
N MET A 144 -7.17 -21.48 -6.71
CA MET A 144 -8.31 -20.77 -6.11
C MET A 144 -9.56 -21.66 -6.05
N PRO A 145 -10.26 -21.71 -4.90
CA PRO A 145 -11.58 -22.35 -4.82
C PRO A 145 -12.56 -21.75 -5.84
N ALA A 146 -13.55 -22.55 -6.25
CA ALA A 146 -14.65 -22.06 -7.05
C ALA A 146 -15.37 -20.90 -6.33
N PHE A 147 -15.78 -19.87 -7.09
CA PHE A 147 -16.39 -18.68 -6.52
C PHE A 147 -17.63 -18.99 -5.67
N GLU A 148 -18.44 -19.97 -6.09
CA GLU A 148 -19.63 -20.40 -5.34
C GLU A 148 -19.31 -20.92 -3.93
N ALA A 149 -18.11 -21.49 -3.71
CA ALA A 149 -17.68 -21.90 -2.37
C ALA A 149 -17.25 -20.71 -1.49
N LEU A 150 -16.86 -19.58 -2.10
CA LEU A 150 -16.42 -18.38 -1.40
C LEU A 150 -17.56 -17.40 -1.13
N LYS A 151 -18.51 -17.32 -2.05
CA LYS A 151 -19.59 -16.35 -2.11
C LYS A 151 -20.40 -16.22 -0.81
N PRO A 152 -20.82 -17.30 -0.11
CA PRO A 152 -21.62 -17.15 1.11
C PRO A 152 -20.92 -16.32 2.18
N GLY A 153 -19.63 -16.55 2.43
CA GLY A 153 -18.86 -15.79 3.41
C GLY A 153 -18.62 -14.34 2.98
N LEU A 154 -18.35 -14.11 1.69
CA LEU A 154 -18.15 -12.76 1.16
C LEU A 154 -19.41 -11.88 1.23
N LEU A 155 -20.60 -12.48 1.19
CA LEU A 155 -21.89 -11.76 1.24
C LEU A 155 -22.29 -11.34 2.66
N VAL A 156 -21.83 -12.05 3.69
CA VAL A 156 -22.14 -11.74 5.09
C VAL A 156 -21.01 -11.00 5.81
N GLU A 157 -19.87 -10.81 5.14
CA GLU A 157 -18.75 -10.03 5.66
C GLU A 157 -19.08 -8.53 5.69
N MET A 158 -19.01 -7.94 6.88
CA MET A 158 -19.38 -6.54 7.12
C MET A 158 -18.20 -5.58 7.13
N ARG A 159 -16.97 -6.10 7.22
CA ARG A 159 -15.76 -5.28 7.24
C ARG A 159 -15.49 -4.66 5.88
N GLY A 160 -15.26 -3.35 5.86
CA GLY A 160 -15.01 -2.60 4.64
C GLY A 160 -13.88 -1.60 4.78
N TRP A 161 -13.85 -0.64 3.86
CA TRP A 161 -12.81 0.39 3.83
C TRP A 161 -12.80 1.29 5.06
N LEU A 162 -13.98 1.57 5.65
CA LEU A 162 -14.06 2.36 6.87
C LEU A 162 -13.33 1.68 8.02
N ASP A 163 -13.44 0.36 8.17
CA ASP A 163 -12.69 -0.38 9.19
C ASP A 163 -11.17 -0.32 8.97
N ILE A 164 -10.73 -0.28 7.70
CA ILE A 164 -9.30 -0.10 7.37
C ILE A 164 -8.84 1.31 7.76
N VAL A 165 -9.63 2.33 7.46
CA VAL A 165 -9.33 3.71 7.88
C VAL A 165 -9.32 3.83 9.41
N SER A 166 -10.27 3.19 10.10
CA SER A 166 -10.30 3.12 11.57
C SER A 166 -9.06 2.43 12.14
N ASP A 167 -8.61 1.32 11.55
CA ASP A 167 -7.38 0.65 11.94
C ASP A 167 -6.16 1.56 11.76
N ILE A 168 -6.04 2.23 10.61
CA ILE A 168 -4.95 3.18 10.35
C ILE A 168 -4.96 4.30 11.38
N ARG A 169 -6.12 4.92 11.63
CA ARG A 169 -6.25 6.03 12.59
C ARG A 169 -5.92 5.60 14.02
N ARG A 170 -6.31 4.40 14.41
CA ARG A 170 -6.00 3.84 15.74
C ARG A 170 -4.48 3.65 15.93
N VAL A 171 -3.80 3.09 14.94
CA VAL A 171 -2.36 2.80 15.03
C VAL A 171 -1.51 4.05 14.82
N PHE A 172 -1.92 4.94 13.92
CA PHE A 172 -1.19 6.13 13.52
C PHE A 172 -2.03 7.39 13.72
N PRO A 173 -2.34 7.77 14.98
CA PRO A 173 -3.25 8.88 15.27
C PRO A 173 -2.72 10.23 14.77
N ALA A 174 -1.40 10.41 14.78
CA ALA A 174 -0.72 11.64 14.36
C ALA A 174 -0.50 11.76 12.85
N SER A 175 -0.69 10.69 12.07
CA SER A 175 -0.50 10.72 10.62
C SER A 175 -1.67 11.42 9.92
N GLU A 176 -1.36 12.19 8.89
CA GLU A 176 -2.37 12.60 7.91
C GLU A 176 -2.84 11.38 7.12
N ILE A 177 -4.14 11.17 6.99
CA ILE A 177 -4.68 10.05 6.20
C ILE A 177 -5.32 10.64 4.95
N MET A 178 -4.71 10.36 3.80
CA MET A 178 -5.21 10.75 2.50
C MET A 178 -5.91 9.57 1.83
N VAL A 179 -7.18 9.73 1.49
CA VAL A 179 -8.02 8.68 0.89
C VAL A 179 -8.56 9.14 -0.44
N TRP A 180 -8.58 8.26 -1.44
CA TRP A 180 -9.16 8.58 -2.75
C TRP A 180 -9.86 7.37 -3.38
N PRO A 181 -10.98 7.57 -4.10
CA PRO A 181 -11.57 6.50 -4.91
C PRO A 181 -10.76 6.29 -6.20
N LEU A 182 -10.55 5.04 -6.60
CA LEU A 182 -9.90 4.65 -7.86
C LEU A 182 -10.52 5.37 -9.05
N GLU A 183 -11.85 5.47 -9.08
CA GLU A 183 -12.64 6.10 -10.11
C GLU A 183 -12.30 7.59 -10.26
N GLY A 184 -11.93 8.24 -9.15
CA GLY A 184 -11.55 9.65 -9.10
C GLY A 184 -10.12 9.93 -9.56
N VAL A 185 -9.26 8.92 -9.70
CA VAL A 185 -7.84 9.11 -10.06
C VAL A 185 -7.60 9.14 -11.57
N ARG A 186 -8.57 8.70 -12.37
CA ARG A 186 -8.42 8.64 -13.83
C ARG A 186 -8.11 10.02 -14.40
N GLY A 187 -6.97 10.14 -15.08
CA GLY A 187 -6.48 11.40 -15.66
C GLY A 187 -5.92 12.41 -14.65
N ARG A 188 -5.86 12.06 -13.35
CA ARG A 188 -5.40 12.93 -12.25
C ARG A 188 -4.28 12.30 -11.43
N LEU A 189 -3.56 11.33 -12.02
CA LEU A 189 -2.55 10.58 -11.28
C LEU A 189 -1.31 11.43 -10.95
N ALA A 190 -0.97 12.42 -11.78
CA ALA A 190 0.07 13.41 -11.49
C ALA A 190 -0.32 14.28 -10.28
N GLU A 191 -1.56 14.76 -10.25
CA GLU A 191 -2.12 15.53 -9.13
C GLU A 191 -2.16 14.69 -7.84
N LEU A 192 -2.53 13.41 -7.93
CA LEU A 192 -2.50 12.50 -6.78
C LEU A 192 -1.07 12.33 -6.25
N ILE A 193 -0.07 12.13 -7.11
CA ILE A 193 1.34 12.02 -6.68
C ILE A 193 1.80 13.31 -6.01
N ALA A 194 1.48 14.46 -6.63
CA ALA A 194 1.80 15.78 -6.10
C ALA A 194 1.20 16.00 -4.71
N ALA A 195 -0.09 15.71 -4.56
CA ALA A 195 -0.78 15.82 -3.29
C ALA A 195 -0.24 14.82 -2.26
N LEU A 196 -0.04 13.54 -2.62
CA LEU A 196 0.44 12.50 -1.70
C LEU A 196 1.86 12.79 -1.20
N LEU A 197 2.76 13.22 -2.09
CA LEU A 197 4.17 13.43 -1.76
C LEU A 197 4.51 14.88 -1.40
N ASP A 198 3.53 15.78 -1.47
CA ASP A 198 3.70 17.21 -1.21
C ASP A 198 4.83 17.80 -2.09
N VAL A 199 4.62 17.68 -3.41
CA VAL A 199 5.50 18.20 -4.46
C VAL A 199 4.66 18.86 -5.56
N PRO A 200 5.24 19.78 -6.38
CA PRO A 200 4.52 20.34 -7.52
C PRO A 200 4.08 19.27 -8.53
N ALA A 201 2.85 19.38 -9.02
CA ALA A 201 2.34 18.50 -10.08
C ALA A 201 3.01 18.76 -11.44
N GLU A 202 3.52 19.98 -11.62
CA GLU A 202 4.08 20.42 -12.88
C GLU A 202 5.29 19.57 -13.30
N GLY A 203 5.22 19.08 -14.53
CA GLY A 203 6.23 18.18 -15.08
C GLY A 203 6.16 16.75 -14.58
N LEU A 204 5.27 16.35 -13.65
CA LEU A 204 5.11 14.92 -13.31
C LEU A 204 4.54 14.14 -14.49
N THR A 205 5.07 12.94 -14.73
CA THR A 205 4.63 12.06 -15.81
C THR A 205 3.77 10.92 -15.26
N ALA A 206 2.49 10.91 -15.63
CA ALA A 206 1.52 9.90 -15.19
C ALA A 206 1.25 8.83 -16.26
N LEU A 207 0.82 7.65 -15.80
CA LEU A 207 0.19 6.64 -16.64
C LEU A 207 -1.32 6.89 -16.68
N ASP A 208 -1.78 7.62 -17.70
CA ASP A 208 -3.20 7.95 -17.87
C ASP A 208 -4.01 6.89 -18.64
N ARG A 209 -3.39 5.74 -18.95
CA ARG A 209 -4.05 4.60 -19.61
C ARG A 209 -4.34 3.48 -18.61
N PRO A 210 -5.50 2.80 -18.72
CA PRO A 210 -5.78 1.62 -17.90
C PRO A 210 -4.71 0.56 -18.12
N ILE A 211 -4.03 0.16 -17.04
CA ILE A 211 -3.03 -0.92 -17.09
C ILE A 211 -3.70 -2.29 -17.21
N ASN A 212 -4.92 -2.40 -16.68
CA ASN A 212 -5.79 -3.56 -16.84
C ASN A 212 -7.18 -3.03 -17.23
N ARG A 213 -7.75 -3.52 -18.34
CA ARG A 213 -9.21 -3.46 -18.54
C ARG A 213 -9.78 -4.54 -17.64
N SER A 214 -10.29 -4.17 -16.46
CA SER A 214 -11.14 -5.06 -15.66
C SER A 214 -12.57 -4.88 -16.09
#